data_AF-A0A1Y3XPK9-F1
#
_entry.id   AF-A0A1Y3XPK9-F1
#
_cell.length_a   1.000
_cell.length_b   1.000
_cell.length_c   1.000
_cell.angle_alpha   90.00
_cell.angle_beta   90.00
_cell.angle_gamma   90.00
#
_symmetry.space_group_name_H-M   'P 1'
#
loop_
_entity.id
_entity.type
_entity.pdbx_description
1 polymer ?
#
loop_
_entity_poly.entity_id
_entity_poly.type
_entity_poly.pdbx_seq_one_letter_code
_entity_poly.pdbx_strand_id
1 'polypeptide(L)'
;MDDMAVSRIDYCYNIRIEDDRTREVLFRLLQKCPTKAIYTTRGINYATSIYSRSKSRVVNVYDKTAERTAKHLATGSCSDLPQAYEQDIIRMELQLKVDHLKYMARRGVRRSVKNWIHMGMEYHYLNKLYGMFPKGDFYTFTQAALIIDSAAYRTKMKDRLKGFLHIIADKDMDAAKAEVSYNTYRR
;
A
#
# COMPACT_ATOMS: atom_id res chain seq x y z
N MET A 1 29.27 18.06 16.39
CA MET A 1 27.80 18.22 16.51
C MET A 1 27.23 17.99 15.12
N ASP A 2 26.05 17.38 14.98
CA ASP A 2 25.39 17.37 13.67
C ASP A 2 24.64 18.70 13.53
N ASP A 3 25.04 19.55 12.59
CA ASP A 3 24.45 20.89 12.38
C ASP A 3 23.05 20.84 11.76
N MET A 4 22.62 19.65 11.32
CA MET A 4 21.33 19.41 10.68
C MET A 4 20.61 18.23 11.32
N ALA A 5 19.29 18.38 11.52
CA ALA A 5 18.43 17.33 12.05
C ALA A 5 17.33 16.94 11.06
N VAL A 6 17.23 15.64 10.78
CA VAL A 6 16.19 15.07 9.91
C VAL A 6 14.81 15.37 10.50
N SER A 7 13.98 16.10 9.77
CA SER A 7 12.59 16.47 10.15
C SER A 7 11.55 15.62 9.41
N ARG A 8 11.91 15.07 8.26
CA ARG A 8 11.12 14.15 7.44
C ARG A 8 12.07 13.26 6.64
N ILE A 9 11.65 12.02 6.39
CA ILE A 9 12.31 11.12 5.44
C ILE A 9 11.27 10.28 4.71
N ASP A 10 11.46 10.11 3.41
CA ASP A 10 10.56 9.37 2.54
C ASP A 10 11.38 8.22 1.91
N TYR A 11 10.99 6.98 2.18
CA TYR A 11 11.56 5.81 1.51
C TYR A 11 10.65 5.39 0.39
N CYS A 12 11.21 4.96 -0.73
CA CYS A 12 10.40 4.51 -1.86
C CYS A 12 10.89 3.19 -2.45
N TYR A 13 9.95 2.44 -3.02
CA TYR A 13 10.20 1.27 -3.83
C TYR A 13 9.49 1.45 -5.17
N ASN A 14 10.23 1.27 -6.25
CA ASN A 14 9.73 1.47 -7.61
C ASN A 14 9.67 0.13 -8.33
N ILE A 15 8.57 -0.15 -9.00
CA ILE A 15 8.39 -1.32 -9.86
C ILE A 15 7.96 -0.82 -11.23
N ARG A 16 8.62 -1.30 -12.29
CA ARG A 16 8.17 -1.06 -13.66
C ARG A 16 7.16 -2.13 -14.07
N ILE A 17 6.00 -1.71 -14.52
CA ILE A 17 4.95 -2.57 -15.07
C ILE A 17 4.48 -1.89 -16.35
N GLU A 18 4.96 -2.31 -17.51
CA GLU A 18 4.70 -1.64 -18.80
C GLU A 18 3.24 -1.75 -19.27
N ASP A 19 2.56 -2.84 -18.93
CA ASP A 19 1.17 -3.05 -19.31
C ASP A 19 0.20 -2.20 -18.47
N ASP A 20 -0.44 -1.22 -19.10
CA ASP A 20 -1.43 -0.32 -18.49
C ASP A 20 -2.57 -1.07 -17.83
N ARG A 21 -3.05 -2.14 -18.47
CA ARG A 21 -4.17 -2.94 -17.96
C ARG A 21 -3.80 -3.63 -16.65
N THR A 22 -2.59 -4.15 -16.53
CA THR A 22 -2.06 -4.73 -15.30
C THR A 22 -1.97 -3.68 -14.20
N ARG A 23 -1.51 -2.47 -14.51
CA ARG A 23 -1.49 -1.34 -13.55
C ARG A 23 -2.91 -0.98 -13.08
N GLU A 24 -3.87 -0.91 -13.99
CA GLU A 24 -5.26 -0.63 -13.66
C GLU A 24 -5.87 -1.72 -12.76
N VAL A 25 -5.70 -2.99 -13.12
CA VAL A 25 -6.18 -4.13 -12.32
C VAL A 25 -5.54 -4.11 -10.93
N LEU A 26 -4.23 -3.83 -10.84
CA LEU A 26 -3.53 -3.69 -9.57
C LEU A 26 -4.23 -2.67 -8.67
N PHE A 27 -4.49 -1.44 -9.13
CA PHE A 27 -5.15 -0.44 -8.27
C PHE A 27 -6.58 -0.81 -7.89
N ARG A 28 -7.35 -1.43 -8.80
CA ARG A 28 -8.68 -1.97 -8.45
C ARG A 28 -8.59 -3.00 -7.33
N LEU A 29 -7.58 -3.87 -7.32
CA LEU A 29 -7.33 -4.83 -6.26
C LEU A 29 -6.87 -4.16 -4.95
N LEU A 30 -5.93 -3.22 -5.03
CA LEU A 30 -5.43 -2.50 -3.86
C LEU A 30 -6.53 -1.65 -3.18
N GLN A 31 -7.50 -1.15 -3.93
CA GLN A 31 -8.66 -0.44 -3.39
C GLN A 31 -9.55 -1.35 -2.53
N LYS A 32 -9.60 -2.65 -2.83
CA LYS A 32 -10.35 -3.64 -2.02
C LYS A 32 -9.62 -4.06 -0.74
N CYS A 33 -8.33 -3.73 -0.60
CA CYS A 33 -7.56 -4.02 0.62
C CYS A 33 -8.07 -3.19 1.82
N PRO A 34 -7.74 -3.60 3.08
CA PRO A 34 -8.27 -2.96 4.28
C PRO A 34 -7.95 -1.47 4.35
N THR A 35 -8.92 -0.66 4.75
CA THR A 35 -8.78 0.80 4.86
C THR A 35 -7.85 1.20 6.00
N LYS A 36 -7.72 0.36 7.03
CA LYS A 36 -6.82 0.56 8.17
C LYS A 36 -5.70 -0.47 8.17
N ALA A 37 -4.46 -0.02 8.00
CA ALA A 37 -3.29 -0.88 8.06
C ALA A 37 -2.07 -0.09 8.56
N ILE A 38 -1.12 -0.79 9.20
CA ILE A 38 0.17 -0.23 9.67
C ILE A 38 0.05 1.10 10.44
N TYR A 39 -1.02 1.24 11.24
CA TYR A 39 -1.36 2.45 12.02
C TYR A 39 -1.67 3.69 11.17
N THR A 40 -2.11 3.47 9.93
CA THR A 40 -2.58 4.48 8.99
C THR A 40 -4.01 4.16 8.57
N THR A 41 -4.73 5.19 8.13
CA THR A 41 -6.08 5.06 7.57
C THR A 41 -6.07 5.64 6.17
N ARG A 42 -6.58 4.89 5.20
CA ARG A 42 -6.84 5.34 3.83
C ARG A 42 -7.93 6.40 3.87
N GLY A 43 -7.67 7.55 3.25
CA GLY A 43 -8.55 8.71 3.36
C GLY A 43 -8.89 9.40 2.04
N ILE A 44 -8.14 9.12 0.97
CA ILE A 44 -8.39 9.68 -0.36
C ILE A 44 -8.32 8.56 -1.37
N ASN A 45 -9.36 8.45 -2.19
CA ASN A 45 -9.47 7.45 -3.24
C ASN A 45 -9.25 8.11 -4.59
N TYR A 46 -8.14 7.77 -5.23
CA TYR A 46 -7.93 8.04 -6.64
C TYR A 46 -7.92 6.70 -7.38
N ALA A 47 -8.34 6.68 -8.64
CA ALA A 47 -8.35 5.46 -9.43
C ALA A 47 -6.96 4.82 -9.56
N THR A 48 -5.91 5.64 -9.57
CA THR A 48 -4.51 5.24 -9.80
C THR A 48 -3.63 5.40 -8.55
N SER A 49 -4.22 5.57 -7.36
CA SER A 49 -3.43 5.60 -6.13
C SER A 49 -4.16 5.18 -4.87
N ILE A 50 -3.36 4.76 -3.88
CA ILE A 50 -3.76 4.47 -2.51
C ILE A 50 -3.03 5.45 -1.61
N TYR A 51 -3.78 6.29 -0.91
CA TYR A 51 -3.23 7.26 0.04
C TYR A 51 -3.73 7.00 1.45
N SER A 52 -2.80 6.59 2.32
CA SER A 52 -3.06 6.26 3.72
C SER A 52 -2.21 7.14 4.64
N ARG A 53 -2.81 7.67 5.71
CA ARG A 53 -2.11 8.61 6.59
C ARG A 53 -2.39 8.39 8.06
N SER A 54 -1.45 8.86 8.87
CA SER A 54 -1.61 9.09 10.30
C SER A 54 -0.90 10.39 10.69
N LYS A 55 -0.92 10.71 11.99
CA LYS A 55 -0.17 11.85 12.51
C LYS A 55 1.33 11.75 12.22
N SER A 56 1.88 10.55 12.28
CA SER A 56 3.33 10.32 12.26
C SER A 56 3.87 9.71 10.96
N ARG A 57 3.00 9.19 10.08
CA ARG A 57 3.38 8.52 8.83
C ARG A 57 2.40 8.80 7.70
N VAL A 58 2.88 8.72 6.47
CA VAL A 58 2.06 8.70 5.25
C VAL A 58 2.57 7.58 4.37
N VAL A 59 1.64 6.86 3.76
CA VAL A 59 1.90 5.82 2.78
C VAL A 59 1.18 6.20 1.50
N ASN A 60 1.91 6.18 0.39
CA ASN A 60 1.36 6.44 -0.92
C ASN A 60 1.77 5.33 -1.88
N VAL A 61 0.83 4.76 -2.61
CA VAL A 61 1.10 3.81 -3.70
C VAL A 61 0.41 4.35 -4.93
N TYR A 62 1.15 4.63 -5.99
CA TYR A 62 0.59 5.35 -7.14
C TYR A 62 1.29 5.03 -8.45
N ASP A 63 0.53 5.15 -9.53
CA ASP A 63 1.06 5.16 -10.89
C ASP A 63 1.77 6.50 -11.13
N LYS A 64 3.08 6.45 -11.36
CA LYS A 64 3.91 7.64 -11.52
C LYS A 64 3.65 8.34 -12.85
N THR A 65 3.36 7.59 -13.92
CA THR A 65 2.96 8.14 -15.21
C THR A 65 1.65 8.92 -15.05
N ALA A 66 0.64 8.30 -14.45
CA ALA A 66 -0.66 8.93 -14.25
C ALA A 66 -0.57 10.18 -13.36
N GLU A 67 0.25 10.13 -12.30
CA GLU A 67 0.49 11.26 -11.40
C GLU A 67 1.14 12.45 -12.11
N ARG A 68 2.15 12.20 -12.94
CA ARG A 68 2.83 13.23 -13.73
C ARG A 68 1.93 13.82 -14.81
N THR A 69 1.23 12.97 -15.56
CA THR A 69 0.24 13.42 -16.56
C THR A 69 -0.85 14.28 -15.93
N ALA A 70 -1.40 13.88 -14.78
CA ALA A 70 -2.41 14.67 -14.07
C ALA A 70 -1.86 16.04 -13.61
N LYS A 71 -0.60 16.10 -13.16
CA LYS A 71 0.06 17.38 -12.82
C LYS A 71 0.24 18.27 -14.04
N HIS A 72 0.74 17.73 -15.14
CA HIS A 72 0.88 18.47 -16.39
C HIS A 72 -0.46 19.05 -16.86
N LEU A 73 -1.55 18.27 -16.81
CA LEU A 73 -2.89 18.76 -17.14
C LEU A 73 -3.35 19.89 -16.21
N ALA A 74 -2.95 19.87 -14.94
CA ALA A 74 -3.34 20.90 -13.97
C ALA A 74 -2.49 22.18 -14.06
N THR A 75 -1.19 22.07 -14.39
CA THR A 75 -0.24 23.20 -14.37
C THR A 75 0.08 23.75 -15.77
N GLY A 76 -0.11 22.94 -16.81
CA GLY A 76 0.36 23.22 -18.17
C GLY A 76 1.88 23.14 -18.34
N SER A 77 2.65 22.81 -17.29
CA SER A 77 4.11 22.82 -17.35
C SER A 77 4.66 21.53 -17.98
N CYS A 78 5.50 21.65 -19.01
CA CYS A 78 6.20 20.50 -19.59
C CYS A 78 7.17 19.82 -18.61
N SER A 79 7.61 20.52 -17.55
CA SER A 79 8.45 19.91 -16.51
C SER A 79 7.72 18.86 -15.69
N ASP A 80 6.38 18.85 -15.73
CA ASP A 80 5.54 17.87 -15.03
C ASP A 80 5.25 16.63 -15.89
N LEU A 81 5.69 16.61 -17.15
CA LEU A 81 5.55 15.42 -17.99
C LEU A 81 6.38 14.26 -17.43
N PRO A 82 5.88 13.01 -17.53
CA PRO A 82 6.62 11.83 -17.09
C PRO A 82 7.96 11.72 -17.82
N GLN A 83 9.05 11.66 -17.06
CA GLN A 83 10.38 11.37 -17.60
C GLN A 83 10.50 9.87 -17.94
N ALA A 84 11.44 9.49 -18.82
CA ALA A 84 11.62 8.09 -19.25
C ALA A 84 11.87 7.10 -18.08
N TYR A 85 12.50 7.56 -17.00
CA TYR A 85 12.72 6.76 -15.80
C TYR A 85 11.50 6.71 -14.86
N GLU A 86 10.49 7.56 -15.08
CA GLU A 86 9.22 7.60 -14.34
C GLU A 86 8.08 6.89 -15.09
N GLN A 87 8.24 6.65 -16.39
CA GLN A 87 7.28 5.92 -17.20
C GLN A 87 7.12 4.48 -16.71
N ASP A 88 5.85 4.08 -16.63
CA ASP A 88 5.37 2.76 -16.25
C ASP A 88 5.79 2.33 -14.83
N ILE A 89 6.13 3.30 -13.98
CA ILE A 89 6.52 3.06 -12.60
C ILE A 89 5.30 3.10 -11.69
N ILE A 90 5.09 2.00 -10.96
CA ILE A 90 4.34 2.01 -9.71
C ILE A 90 5.30 2.33 -8.58
N ARG A 91 5.05 3.45 -7.88
CA ARG A 91 5.84 3.86 -6.72
C ARG A 91 5.08 3.57 -5.44
N MET A 92 5.75 2.87 -4.52
CA MET A 92 5.33 2.73 -3.14
C MET A 92 6.21 3.62 -2.27
N GLU A 93 5.62 4.51 -1.49
CA GLU A 93 6.34 5.51 -0.69
C GLU A 93 5.88 5.47 0.76
N LEU A 94 6.84 5.44 1.69
CA LEU A 94 6.61 5.58 3.12
C LEU A 94 7.32 6.81 3.65
N GLN A 95 6.53 7.83 3.96
CA GLN A 95 6.97 9.06 4.58
C GLN A 95 6.88 8.96 6.10
N LEU A 96 7.98 9.26 6.79
CA LEU A 96 8.07 9.41 8.23
C LEU A 96 8.15 10.88 8.60
N LYS A 97 7.18 11.34 9.41
CA LYS A 97 7.12 12.74 9.87
C LYS A 97 7.92 12.92 11.16
N VAL A 98 8.17 14.18 11.49
CA VAL A 98 8.94 14.60 12.67
C VAL A 98 8.50 13.93 13.96
N ASP A 99 7.21 13.65 14.15
CA ASP A 99 6.70 12.97 15.35
C ASP A 99 7.24 11.54 15.50
N HIS A 100 7.32 10.80 14.40
CA HIS A 100 7.92 9.46 14.40
C HIS A 100 9.43 9.54 14.65
N LEU A 101 10.10 10.52 14.05
CA LEU A 101 11.55 10.74 14.23
C LEU A 101 11.89 11.12 15.68
N LYS A 102 11.09 12.00 16.31
CA LYS A 102 11.21 12.37 17.73
C LYS A 102 10.93 11.17 18.65
N TYR A 103 9.97 10.33 18.28
CA TYR A 103 9.71 9.08 19.00
C TYR A 103 10.91 8.12 18.96
N MET A 104 11.52 7.94 17.78
CA MET A 104 12.70 7.08 17.63
C MET A 104 13.95 7.68 18.28
N ALA A 105 14.09 9.01 18.32
CA ALA A 105 15.16 9.69 19.05
C ALA A 105 15.11 9.41 20.55
N ARG A 106 13.91 9.40 21.15
CA ARG A 106 13.71 8.98 22.55
C ARG A 106 14.03 7.50 22.79
N ARG A 107 14.16 6.71 21.72
CA ARG A 107 14.56 5.29 21.74
C ARG A 107 16.01 5.07 21.28
N GLY A 108 16.81 6.14 21.21
CA GLY A 108 18.25 6.07 20.92
C GLY A 108 18.64 6.28 19.45
N VAL A 109 17.69 6.42 18.52
CA VAL A 109 18.01 6.66 17.10
C VAL A 109 18.11 8.17 16.83
N ARG A 110 19.33 8.72 16.81
CA ARG A 110 19.54 10.16 16.59
C ARG A 110 18.98 10.60 15.23
N ARG A 111 18.48 11.83 15.16
CA ARG A 111 17.91 12.43 13.94
C ARG A 111 18.99 12.98 12.99
N SER A 112 20.07 12.24 12.81
CA SER A 112 21.16 12.61 11.90
C SER A 112 21.01 11.90 10.57
N VAL A 113 21.54 12.49 9.50
CA VAL A 113 21.50 11.89 8.15
C VAL A 113 22.03 10.46 8.15
N LYS A 114 23.19 10.22 8.81
CA LYS A 114 23.83 8.89 8.88
C LYS A 114 22.96 7.79 9.48
N ASN A 115 22.06 8.14 10.40
CA ASN A 115 21.17 7.17 11.05
C ASN A 115 19.89 6.88 10.27
N TRP A 116 19.51 7.76 9.35
CA TRP A 116 18.24 7.64 8.63
C TRP A 116 18.45 7.33 7.14
N ILE A 117 19.56 7.76 6.55
CA ILE A 117 19.89 7.52 5.14
C ILE A 117 20.96 6.43 5.07
N HIS A 118 20.52 5.18 5.22
CA HIS A 118 21.31 4.00 4.94
C HIS A 118 20.42 2.80 4.64
N MET A 119 20.95 1.82 3.91
CA MET A 119 20.19 0.66 3.42
C MET A 119 19.47 -0.12 4.53
N GLY A 120 20.11 -0.26 5.70
CA GLY A 120 19.49 -0.95 6.84
C GLY A 120 18.22 -0.27 7.35
N MET A 121 18.18 1.07 7.39
CA MET A 121 16.99 1.81 7.82
C MET A 121 15.91 1.80 6.74
N GLU A 122 16.32 1.95 5.47
CA GLU A 122 15.44 1.85 4.32
C GLU A 122 14.74 0.48 4.28
N TYR A 123 15.51 -0.62 4.32
CA TYR A 123 14.98 -1.98 4.35
C TYR A 123 14.02 -2.19 5.51
N HIS A 124 14.38 -1.71 6.71
CA HIS A 124 13.52 -1.82 7.89
C HIS A 124 12.13 -1.20 7.68
N TYR A 125 12.05 -0.04 7.03
CA TYR A 125 10.79 0.66 6.81
C TYR A 125 10.03 0.18 5.57
N LEU A 126 10.72 -0.12 4.47
CA LEU A 126 10.10 -0.72 3.29
C LEU A 126 9.51 -2.10 3.62
N ASN A 127 10.18 -2.91 4.45
CA ASN A 127 9.63 -4.20 4.85
C ASN A 127 8.33 -4.07 5.68
N LYS A 128 8.19 -3.00 6.47
CA LYS A 128 6.93 -2.70 7.18
C LYS A 128 5.80 -2.31 6.24
N LEU A 129 6.13 -1.72 5.09
CA LEU A 129 5.17 -1.27 4.09
C LEU A 129 4.37 -2.43 3.51
N TYR A 130 5.01 -3.59 3.32
CA TYR A 130 4.32 -4.82 2.89
C TYR A 130 3.22 -5.28 3.84
N GLY A 131 3.28 -4.90 5.13
CA GLY A 131 2.20 -5.15 6.09
C GLY A 131 0.91 -4.38 5.79
N MET A 132 0.89 -3.50 4.79
CA MET A 132 -0.31 -2.82 4.33
C MET A 132 -1.21 -3.71 3.48
N PHE A 133 -0.65 -4.72 2.83
CA PHE A 133 -1.36 -5.56 1.88
C PHE A 133 -1.48 -7.00 2.38
N PRO A 134 -2.55 -7.72 2.00
CA PRO A 134 -2.62 -9.15 2.20
C PRO A 134 -1.43 -9.87 1.56
N LYS A 135 -1.00 -10.97 2.18
CA LYS A 135 0.03 -11.85 1.60
C LYS A 135 -0.64 -12.92 0.75
N GLY A 136 0.01 -13.28 -0.36
CA GLY A 136 -0.44 -14.33 -1.28
C GLY A 136 -0.92 -13.77 -2.62
N ASP A 137 -1.52 -14.64 -3.41
CA ASP A 137 -1.95 -14.32 -4.76
C ASP A 137 -3.36 -13.73 -4.79
N PHE A 138 -3.62 -12.88 -5.77
CA PHE A 138 -4.95 -12.40 -6.09
C PHE A 138 -5.56 -13.29 -7.17
N TYR A 139 -6.75 -13.83 -6.91
CA TYR A 139 -7.50 -14.65 -7.84
C TYR A 139 -8.80 -13.97 -8.22
N THR A 140 -9.30 -14.25 -9.43
CA THR A 140 -10.72 -14.00 -9.73
C THR A 140 -11.58 -14.86 -8.82
N PHE A 141 -12.81 -14.42 -8.56
CA PHE A 141 -13.74 -15.20 -7.73
C PHE A 141 -13.93 -16.62 -8.26
N THR A 142 -14.09 -16.78 -9.58
CA THR A 142 -14.22 -18.09 -10.24
C THR A 142 -13.03 -18.99 -9.95
N GLN A 143 -11.80 -18.48 -10.11
CA GLN A 143 -10.60 -19.27 -9.86
C GLN A 143 -10.46 -19.63 -8.38
N ALA A 144 -10.74 -18.69 -7.48
CA ALA A 144 -10.71 -18.95 -6.05
C ALA A 144 -11.77 -19.98 -5.63
N ALA A 145 -12.96 -19.95 -6.23
CA ALA A 145 -14.02 -20.92 -5.98
C ALA A 145 -13.60 -22.34 -6.38
N LEU A 146 -12.93 -22.51 -7.53
CA LEU A 146 -12.38 -23.80 -7.97
C LEU A 146 -11.32 -24.33 -7.00
N ILE A 147 -10.42 -23.46 -6.53
CA ILE A 147 -9.41 -23.83 -5.52
C ILE A 147 -10.10 -24.32 -4.24
N ILE A 148 -11.10 -23.57 -3.75
CA ILE A 148 -11.87 -23.96 -2.55
C ILE A 148 -12.60 -25.29 -2.74
N ASP A 149 -13.18 -25.53 -3.92
CA ASP A 149 -13.89 -26.78 -4.22
C ASP A 149 -12.98 -28.00 -4.24
N SER A 150 -11.75 -27.84 -4.72
CA SER A 150 -10.74 -28.91 -4.70
C SER A 150 -10.16 -29.20 -3.31
N ALA A 151 -10.29 -28.26 -2.36
CA ALA A 151 -9.68 -28.39 -1.04
C ALA A 151 -10.40 -29.44 -0.16
N ALA A 152 -9.65 -30.04 0.77
CA ALA A 152 -10.14 -31.03 1.74
C ALA A 152 -10.92 -30.41 2.91
N TYR A 153 -11.87 -29.51 2.62
CA TYR A 153 -12.75 -28.87 3.58
C TYR A 153 -14.17 -29.45 3.53
N ARG A 154 -14.90 -29.37 4.65
CA ARG A 154 -16.34 -29.69 4.70
C ARG A 154 -17.13 -28.67 3.85
N THR A 155 -18.24 -29.10 3.23
CA THR A 155 -19.09 -28.26 2.36
C THR A 155 -19.45 -26.92 3.02
N LYS A 156 -19.93 -26.94 4.27
CA LYS A 156 -20.27 -25.73 5.02
C LYS A 156 -19.10 -24.73 5.15
N MET A 157 -17.86 -25.22 5.22
CA MET A 157 -16.67 -24.36 5.26
C MET A 157 -16.38 -23.78 3.88
N LYS A 158 -16.49 -24.59 2.82
CA LYS A 158 -16.35 -24.12 1.43
C LYS A 158 -17.34 -23.01 1.11
N ASP A 159 -18.60 -23.18 1.47
CA ASP A 159 -19.66 -22.19 1.26
C ASP A 159 -19.36 -20.88 2.01
N ARG A 160 -18.88 -20.97 3.24
CA ARG A 160 -18.47 -19.80 4.04
C ARG A 160 -17.29 -19.06 3.40
N LEU A 161 -16.26 -19.79 2.95
CA LEU A 161 -15.10 -19.19 2.28
C LEU A 161 -15.51 -18.50 0.98
N LYS A 162 -16.33 -19.16 0.15
CA LYS A 162 -16.86 -18.57 -1.08
C LYS A 162 -17.72 -17.35 -0.79
N GLY A 163 -18.63 -17.40 0.19
CA GLY A 163 -19.43 -16.25 0.59
C GLY A 163 -18.56 -15.07 1.04
N PHE A 164 -17.52 -15.33 1.84
CA PHE A 164 -16.57 -14.32 2.27
C PHE A 164 -15.83 -13.67 1.08
N LEU A 165 -15.31 -14.48 0.15
CA LEU A 165 -14.64 -13.97 -1.05
C LEU A 165 -15.58 -13.23 -2.00
N HIS A 166 -16.85 -13.64 -2.07
CA HIS A 166 -17.85 -12.97 -2.88
C HIS A 166 -18.11 -11.55 -2.38
N ILE A 167 -18.19 -11.34 -1.06
CA ILE A 167 -18.32 -10.01 -0.47
C ILE A 167 -17.11 -9.14 -0.82
N ILE A 168 -15.88 -9.68 -0.82
CA ILE A 168 -14.68 -8.93 -1.24
C ILE A 168 -14.76 -8.57 -2.72
N ALA A 169 -15.16 -9.52 -3.57
CA ALA A 169 -15.28 -9.33 -5.01
C ALA A 169 -16.31 -8.26 -5.37
N ASP A 170 -17.45 -8.24 -4.68
CA ASP A 170 -18.51 -7.23 -4.84
C ASP A 170 -18.11 -5.89 -4.21
N LYS A 171 -17.67 -5.91 -2.95
CA LYS A 171 -17.34 -4.74 -2.12
C LYS A 171 -15.85 -4.65 -1.84
N ASP A 172 -15.41 -4.98 -0.62
CA ASP A 172 -14.03 -4.90 -0.18
C ASP A 172 -13.77 -5.79 1.06
N MET A 173 -12.53 -5.82 1.52
CA MET A 173 -12.11 -6.62 2.68
C MET A 173 -12.66 -6.10 4.02
N ASP A 174 -12.97 -4.82 4.15
CA ASP A 174 -13.54 -4.28 5.39
C ASP A 174 -15.00 -4.74 5.54
N ALA A 175 -15.78 -4.73 4.45
CA ALA A 175 -17.14 -5.25 4.40
C ALA A 175 -17.17 -6.75 4.72
N ALA A 176 -16.31 -7.56 4.09
CA ALA A 176 -16.25 -8.99 4.37
C ALA A 176 -15.87 -9.29 5.83
N LYS A 177 -14.96 -8.48 6.39
CA LYS A 177 -14.54 -8.59 7.80
C LYS A 177 -15.65 -8.23 8.78
N ALA A 178 -16.55 -7.32 8.44
CA ALA A 178 -17.67 -6.94 9.30
C ALA A 178 -18.68 -8.10 9.50
N GLU A 179 -18.76 -9.04 8.55
CA GLU A 179 -19.65 -10.20 8.59
C GLU A 179 -19.12 -11.37 9.44
N VAL A 180 -17.88 -11.28 9.93
CA VAL A 180 -17.25 -12.33 10.73
C VAL A 180 -16.90 -11.82 12.13
N SER A 181 -17.01 -12.70 13.13
CA SER A 181 -16.61 -12.33 14.49
C SER A 181 -15.10 -12.02 14.55
N TYR A 182 -14.72 -11.13 15.46
CA TYR A 182 -13.34 -10.68 15.61
C TYR A 182 -12.31 -11.82 15.70
N ASN A 183 -12.66 -12.90 16.40
CA ASN A 183 -11.79 -14.05 16.62
C ASN A 183 -11.66 -14.97 15.39
N THR A 184 -12.51 -14.79 14.37
CA THR A 184 -12.51 -15.62 13.15
C THR A 184 -11.53 -15.07 12.10
N TYR A 185 -11.29 -13.76 12.08
CA TYR A 185 -10.39 -13.11 11.12
C TYR A 185 -8.99 -12.92 11.73
N ARG A 186 -8.02 -13.70 11.27
CA ARG A 186 -6.62 -13.53 11.69
C ARG A 186 -5.97 -12.37 10.91
N ARG A 187 -5.41 -11.40 11.64
CA ARG A 187 -4.71 -10.23 11.06
C ARG A 187 -3.33 -10.59 10.56
#